data_AF-A4DA66-F1
#
_entry.id   AF-A4DA66-F1
#
_cell.length_a   1.000
_cell.length_b   1.000
_cell.length_c   1.000
_cell.angle_alpha   90.00
_cell.angle_beta   90.00
_cell.angle_gamma   90.00
#
_symmetry.space_group_name_H-M   'P 1'
#
loop_
_entity.id
_entity.type
_entity.pdbx_description
1 polymer ?
#
loop_
_entity_poly.entity_id
_entity_poly.type
_entity_poly.pdbx_seq_one_letter_code
_entity_poly.pdbx_strand_id
1 'polypeptide(L)'
;MLRPRSPWGNLAGSLFVVAIIFGYGNVFAADPYKSEVIAFATKKQLTPDFHQIFLRGIGCNWLVCLACFLGVQGRDLASKVVGIWFPTFAFVSLGFDHLVANMTFIPLAIWLGAPKITVALYIWKGIIPTLLGNIIGGGLFVATYYWYMYLVSGEMATLTGMRQSATTTPRSLDIEAMAAEKQN
;
A
#
# COMPACT_ATOMS: atom_id res chain seq x y z
N MET A 1 5.02 20.52 3.51
CA MET A 1 4.95 20.85 2.07
C MET A 1 5.36 19.61 1.25
N LEU A 2 4.43 18.68 1.01
CA LEU A 2 4.69 17.50 0.19
C LEU A 2 4.38 17.87 -1.26
N ARG A 3 5.40 18.20 -2.04
CA ARG A 3 5.23 18.42 -3.49
C ARG A 3 4.79 17.08 -4.09
N PRO A 4 3.70 17.01 -4.90
CA PRO A 4 3.30 15.77 -5.54
C PRO A 4 4.46 15.30 -6.41
N ARG A 5 5.17 14.27 -5.95
CA ARG A 5 6.28 13.69 -6.72
C ARG A 5 5.64 12.92 -7.85
N SER A 6 5.88 13.39 -9.05
CA SER A 6 5.27 12.83 -10.25
C SER A 6 5.60 11.34 -10.40
N PRO A 7 4.64 10.47 -10.77
CA PRO A 7 4.91 9.06 -11.07
C PRO A 7 5.95 8.88 -12.20
N TRP A 8 6.14 9.91 -13.03
CA TRP A 8 7.15 9.94 -14.09
C TRP A 8 8.59 9.85 -13.55
N GLY A 9 8.86 10.36 -12.34
CA GLY A 9 10.19 10.24 -11.73
C GLY A 9 10.55 8.80 -11.36
N ASN A 10 9.58 8.07 -10.80
CA ASN A 10 9.76 6.64 -10.48
C ASN A 10 9.95 5.82 -11.77
N LEU A 11 9.13 6.08 -12.79
CA LEU A 11 9.25 5.40 -14.08
C LEU A 11 10.61 5.68 -14.75
N ALA A 12 11.04 6.93 -14.80
CA ALA A 12 12.33 7.30 -15.40
C ALA A 12 13.51 6.64 -14.69
N GLY A 13 13.50 6.61 -13.35
CA GLY A 13 14.52 5.92 -12.56
C GLY A 13 14.53 4.41 -12.80
N SER A 14 13.36 3.77 -12.81
CA SER A 14 13.23 2.34 -13.12
C SER A 14 13.77 2.01 -14.52
N LEU A 15 13.41 2.80 -15.53
CA LEU A 15 13.88 2.59 -16.90
C LEU A 15 15.39 2.83 -17.05
N PHE A 16 15.94 3.81 -16.32
CA PHE A 16 17.39 4.04 -16.27
C PHE A 16 18.14 2.82 -15.75
N VAL A 17 17.67 2.22 -14.65
CA VAL A 17 18.26 0.99 -14.08
C VAL A 17 18.14 -0.18 -15.05
N VAL A 18 16.97 -0.36 -15.68
CA VAL A 18 16.76 -1.41 -16.67
C VAL A 18 17.69 -1.24 -17.87
N ALA A 19 17.83 -0.03 -18.41
CA ALA A 19 18.66 0.21 -19.58
C ALA A 19 20.16 0.06 -19.26
N ILE A 20 20.66 0.77 -18.24
CA ILE A 20 22.11 0.87 -17.98
C ILE A 20 22.64 -0.36 -17.25
N ILE A 21 22.01 -0.75 -16.14
CA ILE A 21 22.54 -1.81 -15.29
C ILE A 21 22.17 -3.17 -15.87
N PHE A 22 20.89 -3.40 -16.17
CA PHE A 22 20.42 -4.74 -16.54
C PHE A 22 20.57 -5.04 -18.03
N GLY A 23 20.27 -4.06 -18.89
CA GLY A 23 20.35 -4.16 -20.33
C GLY A 23 21.80 -4.13 -20.83
N TYR A 24 22.45 -2.97 -20.77
CA TYR A 24 23.84 -2.82 -21.22
C TYR A 24 24.84 -3.57 -20.36
N GLY A 25 24.60 -3.70 -19.05
CA GLY A 25 25.42 -4.54 -18.17
C GLY A 25 25.19 -6.05 -18.34
N ASN A 26 24.24 -6.46 -19.17
CA ASN A 26 23.96 -7.86 -19.54
C ASN A 26 23.71 -8.82 -18.35
N VAL A 27 23.27 -8.27 -17.20
CA VAL A 27 23.21 -8.96 -15.90
C VAL A 27 22.27 -10.18 -15.90
N PHE A 28 21.17 -10.09 -16.66
CA PHE A 28 20.11 -11.12 -16.70
C PHE A 28 20.04 -11.87 -18.03
N ALA A 29 21.07 -11.79 -18.87
CA ALA A 29 21.00 -12.34 -20.22
C ALA A 29 21.29 -13.85 -20.33
N ALA A 30 21.93 -14.43 -19.32
CA ALA A 30 22.19 -15.87 -19.24
C ALA A 30 21.07 -16.61 -18.47
N ASP A 31 20.84 -17.85 -18.85
CA ASP A 31 20.00 -18.76 -18.06
C ASP A 31 20.71 -19.19 -16.76
N PRO A 32 19.96 -19.43 -15.67
CA PRO A 32 18.49 -19.47 -15.56
C PRO A 32 17.83 -18.09 -15.34
N TYR A 33 18.60 -17.02 -15.19
CA TYR A 33 18.07 -15.71 -14.81
C TYR A 33 17.14 -15.12 -15.87
N LYS A 34 17.49 -15.29 -17.15
CA LYS A 34 16.66 -14.82 -18.28
C LYS A 34 15.28 -15.48 -18.29
N SER A 35 15.24 -16.81 -18.21
CA SER A 35 14.01 -17.59 -18.20
C SER A 35 13.13 -17.27 -16.99
N GLU A 36 13.72 -17.08 -15.80
CA GLU A 36 12.96 -16.69 -14.59
C GLU A 36 12.33 -15.31 -14.71
N VAL A 37 13.03 -14.31 -15.26
CA VAL A 37 12.45 -12.97 -15.47
C VAL A 37 11.27 -13.02 -16.44
N ILE A 38 11.38 -13.79 -17.53
CA ILE A 38 10.31 -13.97 -18.50
C ILE A 38 9.12 -14.71 -17.87
N ALA A 39 9.38 -15.76 -17.09
CA ALA A 39 8.35 -16.53 -16.38
C ALA A 39 7.61 -15.67 -15.35
N PHE A 40 8.35 -14.87 -14.58
CA PHE A 40 7.78 -13.93 -13.61
C PHE A 40 6.86 -12.90 -14.27
N ALA A 41 7.32 -12.25 -15.34
CA ALA A 41 6.52 -11.27 -16.07
C ALA A 41 5.26 -11.90 -16.69
N THR A 42 5.38 -13.12 -17.22
CA THR A 42 4.26 -13.89 -17.79
C THR A 42 3.20 -14.21 -16.73
N LYS A 43 3.62 -14.72 -15.56
CA LYS A 43 2.71 -15.01 -14.43
C LYS A 43 2.02 -13.76 -13.88
N LYS A 44 2.62 -12.58 -14.06
CA LYS A 44 2.05 -11.32 -13.57
C LYS A 44 1.11 -10.63 -14.55
N GLN A 45 1.39 -10.70 -15.85
CA GLN A 45 0.71 -9.86 -16.85
C GLN A 45 -0.15 -10.65 -17.85
N LEU A 46 0.25 -11.89 -18.17
CA LEU A 46 -0.44 -12.70 -19.19
C LEU A 46 -1.48 -13.63 -18.58
N THR A 47 -1.13 -14.34 -17.51
CA THR A 47 -2.01 -15.35 -16.91
C THR A 47 -3.23 -14.80 -16.15
N PRO A 48 -3.14 -13.69 -15.40
CA PRO A 48 -4.30 -13.20 -14.65
C PRO A 48 -5.20 -12.28 -15.48
N ASP A 49 -6.47 -12.24 -15.07
CA ASP A 49 -7.46 -11.30 -15.59
C ASP A 49 -7.30 -9.91 -14.97
N PHE A 50 -7.89 -8.91 -15.64
CA PHE A 50 -7.82 -7.50 -15.21
C PHE A 50 -8.24 -7.30 -13.75
N HIS A 51 -9.34 -7.93 -13.34
CA HIS A 51 -9.87 -7.82 -11.97
C HIS A 51 -8.91 -8.42 -10.93
N GLN A 52 -8.18 -9.49 -11.27
CA GLN A 52 -7.23 -10.13 -10.37
C GLN A 52 -6.02 -9.23 -10.13
N ILE A 53 -5.50 -8.60 -11.19
CA ILE A 53 -4.39 -7.64 -11.09
C ILE A 53 -4.81 -6.42 -10.25
N PHE A 54 -6.04 -5.94 -10.44
CA PHE A 54 -6.60 -4.85 -9.66
C PHE A 54 -6.70 -5.19 -8.15
N LEU A 55 -7.28 -6.34 -7.81
CA LEU A 55 -7.40 -6.79 -6.41
C LEU A 55 -6.03 -7.02 -5.75
N ARG A 56 -5.08 -7.64 -6.48
CA ARG A 56 -3.69 -7.78 -6.04
C ARG A 56 -3.03 -6.42 -5.81
N GLY A 57 -3.37 -5.41 -6.62
CA GLY A 57 -2.92 -4.03 -6.44
C GLY A 57 -3.43 -3.37 -5.16
N ILE A 58 -4.68 -3.65 -4.77
CA ILE A 58 -5.25 -3.15 -3.50
C ILE A 58 -4.49 -3.72 -2.31
N GLY A 59 -4.35 -5.05 -2.24
CA GLY A 59 -3.62 -5.72 -1.17
C GLY A 59 -2.15 -5.29 -1.10
N CYS A 60 -1.53 -5.04 -2.26
CA CYS A 60 -0.16 -4.54 -2.33
C CYS A 60 -0.01 -3.23 -1.57
N ASN A 61 -0.76 -2.19 -1.96
CA ASN A 61 -0.51 -0.87 -1.42
C ASN A 61 -1.05 -0.72 0.01
N TRP A 62 -2.01 -1.55 0.41
CA TRP A 62 -2.39 -1.67 1.82
C TRP A 62 -1.20 -2.10 2.69
N LEU A 63 -0.47 -3.15 2.28
CA LEU A 63 0.73 -3.63 2.97
C LEU A 63 1.90 -2.64 2.89
N VAL A 64 2.07 -1.93 1.77
CA VAL A 64 3.10 -0.88 1.65
C VAL A 64 2.81 0.26 2.62
N CYS A 65 1.56 0.72 2.71
CA CYS A 65 1.18 1.74 3.68
C CYS A 65 1.36 1.26 5.12
N LEU A 66 1.05 -0.01 5.42
CA LEU A 66 1.37 -0.63 6.71
C LEU A 66 2.88 -0.64 6.99
N ALA A 67 3.71 -0.99 6.01
CA ALA A 67 5.17 -0.98 6.15
C ALA A 67 5.69 0.42 6.50
N CYS A 68 5.22 1.44 5.79
CA CYS A 68 5.56 2.83 6.08
C CYS A 68 5.09 3.26 7.47
N PHE A 69 3.87 2.87 7.86
CA PHE A 69 3.31 3.19 9.17
C PHE A 69 4.11 2.56 10.31
N LEU A 70 4.47 1.28 10.22
CA LEU A 70 5.33 0.60 11.20
C LEU A 70 6.75 1.20 11.22
N GLY A 71 7.30 1.52 10.06
CA GLY A 71 8.62 2.17 9.94
C GLY A 71 8.66 3.59 10.53
N VAL A 72 7.55 4.32 10.53
CA VAL A 72 7.46 5.64 11.18
C VAL A 72 7.25 5.51 12.69
N GLN A 73 6.53 4.48 13.16
CA GLN A 73 6.31 4.25 14.59
C GLN A 73 7.53 3.71 15.35
N GLY A 74 8.43 3.01 14.66
CA GLY A 74 9.65 2.49 15.27
C GLY A 74 10.52 3.61 15.89
N ARG A 75 11.00 3.41 17.12
CA ARG A 75 11.84 4.40 17.83
C ARG A 75 13.33 4.18 17.60
N ASP A 76 13.73 2.95 17.36
CA ASP A 76 15.09 2.51 17.08
C ASP A 76 15.21 1.98 15.64
N LEU A 77 16.44 1.85 15.14
CA LEU A 77 16.68 1.42 13.76
C LEU A 77 16.20 -0.03 13.51
N ALA A 78 16.39 -0.93 14.48
CA ALA A 78 16.05 -2.34 14.31
C ALA A 78 14.54 -2.52 14.17
N SER A 79 13.73 -1.86 15.01
CA SER A 79 12.27 -1.91 14.90
C SER A 79 11.74 -1.33 13.59
N LYS A 80 12.38 -0.27 13.04
CA LYS A 80 12.03 0.27 11.72
C LYS A 80 12.31 -0.73 10.60
N VAL A 81 13.48 -1.36 10.62
CA VAL A 81 13.87 -2.36 9.61
C VAL A 81 12.90 -3.54 9.65
N VAL A 82 12.66 -4.10 10.84
CA VAL A 82 11.76 -5.24 11.01
C VAL A 82 10.31 -4.89 10.64
N GLY A 83 9.84 -3.70 11.03
CA GLY A 83 8.51 -3.20 10.71
C GLY A 83 8.25 -2.98 9.22
N ILE A 84 9.29 -2.63 8.45
CA ILE A 84 9.20 -2.53 6.98
C ILE A 84 9.37 -3.91 6.33
N TRP A 85 10.26 -4.75 6.86
CA TRP A 85 10.63 -6.03 6.27
C TRP A 85 9.45 -6.98 6.12
N PHE A 86 8.70 -7.24 7.19
CA PHE A 86 7.64 -8.25 7.17
C PHE A 86 6.50 -7.92 6.21
N PRO A 87 5.92 -6.70 6.19
CA PRO A 87 4.89 -6.37 5.22
C PRO A 87 5.40 -6.38 3.78
N THR A 88 6.66 -5.95 3.57
CA THR A 88 7.31 -5.98 2.25
C THR A 88 7.49 -7.43 1.76
N PHE A 89 8.02 -8.30 2.62
CA PHE A 89 8.14 -9.72 2.35
C PHE A 89 6.78 -10.34 2.04
N ALA A 90 5.76 -10.06 2.84
CA ALA A 90 4.42 -10.60 2.65
C ALA A 90 3.84 -10.27 1.26
N PHE A 91 3.88 -9.00 0.81
CA PHE A 91 3.31 -8.66 -0.49
C PHE A 91 4.11 -9.26 -1.65
N VAL A 92 5.44 -9.39 -1.50
CA VAL A 92 6.31 -10.00 -2.52
C VAL A 92 6.05 -11.50 -2.60
N SER A 93 5.99 -12.20 -1.47
CA SER A 93 5.75 -13.65 -1.38
C SER A 93 4.34 -14.04 -1.83
N LEU A 94 3.33 -13.20 -1.55
CA LEU A 94 1.96 -13.38 -2.05
C LEU A 94 1.84 -13.01 -3.54
N GLY A 95 2.89 -12.45 -4.14
CA GLY A 95 2.92 -12.06 -5.54
C GLY A 95 1.97 -10.91 -5.85
N PHE A 96 1.78 -9.94 -4.95
CA PHE A 96 0.95 -8.78 -5.24
C PHE A 96 1.57 -7.86 -6.31
N ASP A 97 0.73 -7.02 -6.91
CA ASP A 97 1.12 -6.11 -7.99
C ASP A 97 1.37 -4.70 -7.46
N HIS A 98 2.65 -4.32 -7.47
CA HIS A 98 3.10 -2.99 -7.09
C HIS A 98 3.45 -2.21 -8.36
N LEU A 99 2.84 -1.05 -8.56
CA LEU A 99 3.02 -0.24 -9.77
C LEU A 99 4.50 0.04 -10.04
N VAL A 100 5.22 0.54 -9.04
CA VAL A 100 6.64 0.93 -9.19
C VAL A 100 7.55 -0.28 -9.38
N ALA A 101 7.24 -1.43 -8.76
CA ALA A 101 8.05 -2.63 -8.99
C ALA A 101 7.84 -3.15 -10.42
N ASN A 102 6.59 -3.12 -10.89
CA ASN A 102 6.24 -3.54 -12.25
C ASN A 102 6.88 -2.63 -13.32
N MET A 103 7.14 -1.35 -13.00
CA MET A 103 7.90 -0.43 -13.88
C MET A 103 9.36 -0.86 -14.11
N THR A 104 9.92 -1.73 -13.27
CA THR A 104 11.26 -2.30 -13.46
C THR A 104 11.20 -3.69 -14.08
N PHE A 105 10.41 -4.60 -13.50
CA PHE A 105 10.40 -6.01 -13.91
C PHE A 105 9.80 -6.25 -15.30
N ILE A 106 8.73 -5.54 -15.67
CA ILE A 106 8.08 -5.76 -16.96
C ILE A 106 8.92 -5.18 -18.11
N PRO A 107 9.46 -3.95 -18.03
CA PRO A 107 10.39 -3.46 -19.05
C PRO A 107 11.66 -4.31 -19.18
N LEU A 108 12.17 -4.86 -18.08
CA LEU A 108 13.29 -5.80 -18.14
C LEU A 108 12.94 -7.07 -18.94
N ALA A 109 11.76 -7.65 -18.72
CA ALA A 109 11.31 -8.81 -19.48
C ALA A 109 11.13 -8.49 -20.98
N ILE A 110 10.61 -7.30 -21.31
CA ILE A 110 10.51 -6.83 -22.69
C ILE A 110 11.90 -6.70 -23.33
N TRP A 111 12.88 -6.15 -22.61
CA TRP A 111 14.26 -6.03 -23.09
C TRP A 111 14.90 -7.40 -23.37
N LEU A 112 14.65 -8.39 -22.51
CA LEU A 112 15.15 -9.76 -22.68
C LEU A 112 14.40 -10.57 -23.75
N GLY A 113 13.40 -9.98 -24.40
CA GLY A 113 12.64 -10.59 -25.50
C GLY A 113 11.52 -11.52 -25.04
N ALA A 114 10.84 -11.21 -23.93
CA ALA A 114 9.71 -12.00 -23.46
C ALA A 114 8.62 -12.15 -24.55
N PRO A 115 8.26 -13.38 -24.95
CA PRO A 115 7.25 -13.59 -25.98
C PRO A 115 5.88 -13.16 -25.48
N LYS A 116 5.10 -12.50 -26.33
CA LYS A 116 3.71 -12.04 -26.09
C LYS A 116 3.53 -10.90 -25.06
N ILE A 117 4.60 -10.44 -24.40
CA ILE A 117 4.55 -9.26 -23.52
C ILE A 117 4.90 -8.03 -24.35
N THR A 118 3.89 -7.31 -24.81
CA THR A 118 4.08 -6.04 -25.51
C THR A 118 3.92 -4.85 -24.57
N VAL A 119 4.50 -3.71 -24.91
CA VAL A 119 4.32 -2.45 -24.16
C VAL A 119 2.83 -2.07 -24.10
N ALA A 120 2.09 -2.27 -25.19
CA ALA A 120 0.65 -2.00 -25.23
C ALA A 120 -0.13 -2.87 -24.24
N LEU A 121 0.18 -4.17 -24.18
CA LEU A 121 -0.42 -5.08 -23.22
C LEU A 121 -0.10 -4.66 -21.78
N TYR A 122 1.16 -4.30 -21.52
CA TYR A 122 1.60 -3.85 -20.20
C TYR A 122 0.89 -2.57 -19.75
N ILE A 123 0.68 -1.60 -20.63
CA ILE A 123 -0.07 -0.38 -20.30
C ILE A 123 -1.53 -0.72 -19.99
N TRP A 124 -2.19 -1.51 -20.85
CA TRP A 124 -3.61 -1.79 -20.74
C TRP A 124 -3.97 -2.74 -19.58
N LYS A 125 -3.33 -3.91 -19.52
CA LYS A 125 -3.61 -4.94 -18.51
C LYS A 125 -2.74 -4.83 -17.26
N GLY A 126 -1.63 -4.10 -17.29
CA GLY A 126 -0.72 -3.98 -16.17
C GLY A 126 -0.86 -2.67 -15.43
N ILE A 127 -0.41 -1.58 -16.05
CA ILE A 127 -0.30 -0.27 -15.40
C ILE A 127 -1.64 0.24 -14.90
N ILE A 128 -2.68 0.24 -15.73
CA ILE A 128 -3.99 0.80 -15.38
C ILE A 128 -4.61 0.10 -14.14
N PRO A 129 -4.83 -1.23 -14.15
CA PRO A 129 -5.45 -1.89 -13.00
C PRO A 129 -4.56 -1.85 -11.76
N THR A 130 -3.24 -1.98 -11.90
CA THR A 130 -2.33 -1.89 -10.75
C THR A 130 -2.32 -0.47 -10.15
N LEU A 131 -2.32 0.58 -10.96
CA LEU A 131 -2.39 1.97 -10.50
C LEU A 131 -3.69 2.23 -9.71
N LEU A 132 -4.84 1.85 -10.29
CA LEU A 132 -6.13 2.02 -9.62
C LEU A 132 -6.19 1.24 -8.32
N GLY A 133 -5.75 -0.02 -8.34
CA GLY A 133 -5.70 -0.87 -7.16
C GLY A 133 -4.80 -0.27 -6.08
N ASN A 134 -3.60 0.21 -6.44
CA ASN A 134 -2.69 0.82 -5.48
C ASN A 134 -3.28 2.10 -4.86
N ILE A 135 -3.90 2.99 -5.65
CA ILE A 135 -4.57 4.20 -5.11
C ILE A 135 -5.63 3.82 -4.08
N ILE A 136 -6.49 2.85 -4.40
CA ILE A 136 -7.56 2.39 -3.51
C ILE A 136 -6.99 1.70 -2.28
N GLY A 137 -6.01 0.81 -2.42
CA GLY A 137 -5.39 0.10 -1.30
C GLY A 137 -4.74 1.03 -0.28
N GLY A 138 -4.06 2.07 -0.75
CA GLY A 138 -3.48 3.08 0.14
C GLY A 138 -4.55 3.93 0.83
N GLY A 139 -5.58 4.34 0.07
CA GLY A 139 -6.74 5.05 0.62
C GLY A 139 -7.47 4.25 1.69
N LEU A 140 -7.70 2.95 1.45
CA LEU A 140 -8.35 2.05 2.41
C LEU A 140 -7.53 1.89 3.69
N PHE A 141 -6.21 1.74 3.60
CA PHE A 141 -5.36 1.65 4.80
C PHE A 141 -5.50 2.90 5.66
N VAL A 142 -5.36 4.08 5.05
CA VAL A 142 -5.48 5.36 5.76
C VAL A 142 -6.88 5.56 6.33
N ALA A 143 -7.93 5.28 5.54
CA ALA A 143 -9.31 5.39 5.99
C ALA A 143 -9.60 4.47 7.19
N THR A 144 -9.19 3.20 7.14
CA THR A 144 -9.36 2.25 8.25
C THR A 144 -8.61 2.71 9.50
N TYR A 145 -7.39 3.22 9.35
CA TYR A 145 -6.61 3.74 10.48
C TYR A 145 -7.27 4.95 11.15
N TYR A 146 -7.71 5.94 10.36
CA TYR A 146 -8.41 7.11 10.88
C TYR A 146 -9.76 6.75 11.51
N TRP A 147 -10.51 5.83 10.90
CA TRP A 147 -11.76 5.34 11.47
C TRP A 147 -11.53 4.68 12.84
N TYR A 148 -10.51 3.82 12.96
CA TYR A 148 -10.18 3.18 14.22
C TYR A 148 -9.77 4.18 15.31
N MET A 149 -8.96 5.19 14.97
CA MET A 149 -8.47 6.16 15.95
C MET A 149 -9.54 7.17 16.40
N TYR A 150 -10.41 7.64 15.49
CA TYR A 150 -11.29 8.78 15.77
C TYR A 150 -12.77 8.43 15.86
N LEU A 151 -13.24 7.38 15.20
CA LEU A 151 -14.67 7.06 15.12
C LEU A 151 -15.09 5.92 16.04
N VAL A 152 -14.17 5.03 16.43
CA VAL A 152 -14.44 3.97 17.42
C VAL A 152 -14.34 4.50 18.85
N SER A 153 -13.45 5.46 19.12
CA SER A 153 -13.21 5.95 20.49
C SER A 153 -14.25 6.92 21.04
N GLY A 154 -15.26 7.34 20.27
CA GLY A 154 -16.41 8.12 20.78
C GLY A 154 -16.10 9.49 21.41
N GLU A 155 -14.84 9.82 21.68
CA GLU A 155 -14.43 11.17 22.02
C GLU A 155 -14.51 12.01 20.75
N MET A 156 -15.67 12.65 20.58
CA MET A 156 -15.82 13.85 19.78
C MET A 156 -14.60 14.72 20.05
N ALA A 157 -13.67 14.75 19.08
CA ALA A 157 -12.51 15.62 19.15
C ALA A 157 -13.04 17.00 19.49
N THR A 158 -12.74 17.45 20.71
CA THR A 158 -13.20 18.73 21.20
C THR A 158 -12.46 19.76 20.36
N LEU A 159 -13.12 20.22 19.29
CA LEU A 159 -12.61 21.28 18.45
C LEU A 159 -12.35 22.46 19.40
N THR A 160 -11.07 22.72 19.62
CA THR A 160 -10.57 23.73 20.56
C THR A 160 -11.17 25.07 20.16
N GLY A 161 -12.23 25.48 20.86
CA GLY A 161 -12.90 26.76 20.60
C GLY A 161 -14.37 26.86 21.01
N MET A 162 -15.11 25.76 21.17
CA MET A 162 -16.50 25.83 21.64
C MET A 162 -16.67 25.04 22.94
N ARG A 163 -16.79 25.79 24.03
CA ARG A 163 -17.09 25.33 25.39
C ARG A 163 -18.45 24.63 25.36
N GLN A 164 -18.48 23.31 25.14
CA GLN A 164 -19.71 22.54 25.21
C GLN A 164 -19.90 22.11 26.67
N SER A 165 -20.86 22.76 27.33
CA SER A 165 -21.35 22.39 28.65
C SER A 165 -21.79 20.92 28.61
N ALA A 166 -21.13 20.08 29.41
CA ALA A 166 -21.51 18.69 29.58
C ALA A 166 -22.91 18.62 30.20
N THR A 167 -23.88 18.08 29.45
CA THR A 167 -25.12 17.58 30.03
C THR A 167 -24.85 16.14 30.46
N THR A 168 -24.50 15.97 31.72
CA THR A 168 -24.33 14.66 32.36
C THR A 168 -25.71 13.98 32.43
N THR A 169 -25.89 12.87 31.72
CA THR A 169 -27.01 11.95 31.99
C THR A 169 -26.70 11.23 33.30
N PRO A 170 -27.54 11.33 34.35
CA PRO A 170 -27.27 10.69 35.64
C PRO A 170 -27.30 9.17 35.49
N ARG A 171 -26.34 8.49 36.14
CA ARG A 171 -26.32 7.03 36.23
C ARG A 171 -27.40 6.63 37.23
N SER A 172 -28.07 5.50 37.01
CA SER A 172 -29.22 5.04 37.82
C SER A 172 -29.00 5.01 39.34
N LEU A 173 -27.75 4.95 39.79
CA LEU A 173 -27.36 5.02 41.20
C LEU A 173 -27.60 6.41 41.83
N ASP A 174 -27.57 7.49 41.05
CA ASP A 174 -27.79 8.86 41.54
C ASP A 174 -29.29 9.13 41.80
N ILE A 175 -30.20 8.43 41.09
CA ILE A 175 -31.64 8.58 41.23
C ILE A 175 -32.14 7.97 42.56
N GLU A 176 -31.57 6.84 42.96
CA GLU A 176 -31.90 6.21 44.26
C GLU A 176 -31.40 7.05 45.44
N ALA A 177 -30.21 7.66 45.32
CA ALA A 177 -29.68 8.56 46.34
C ALA A 177 -30.54 9.82 46.52
N MET A 178 -31.03 10.41 45.43
CA MET A 178 -31.92 11.59 45.49
C MET A 178 -33.35 11.25 45.96
N ALA A 179 -33.80 10.01 45.79
CA ALA A 179 -35.09 9.55 46.31
C ALA A 179 -35.05 9.32 47.82
N ALA A 180 -33.92 8.83 48.36
CA ALA A 180 -33.72 8.62 49.79
C ALA A 180 -33.63 9.94 50.58
N GLU A 181 -33.06 10.99 49.99
CA GLU A 181 -32.93 12.30 50.63
C GLU A 181 -34.26 13.06 50.78
N LYS A 182 -35.28 12.72 49.96
CA LYS A 182 -36.62 13.35 50.02
C LYS A 182 -37.56 12.80 51.09
N GLN A 183 -37.13 11.81 51.87
CA GLN A 183 -37.96 11.16 52.90
C GLN A 183 -37.59 11.53 54.34
N ASN A 184 -36.75 12.54 54.57
CA ASN A 184 -36.40 13.04 55.90
C ASN A 184 -36.72 14.53 56.05
#